data_AF-A0A9E4J8E1-F1
#
_entry.id   AF-A0A9E4J8E1-F1
#
_cell.length_a   1.000
_cell.length_b   1.000
_cell.length_c   1.000
_cell.angle_alpha   90.00
_cell.angle_beta   90.00
_cell.angle_gamma   90.00
#
_symmetry.space_group_name_H-M   'P 1'
#
loop_
_entity.id
_entity.type
_entity.pdbx_description
1 polymer ?
#
loop_
_entity_poly.entity_id
_entity_poly.type
_entity_poly.pdbx_seq_one_letter_code
_entity_poly.pdbx_strand_id
1 'polypeptide(L)'
;MSHCKSASSLGCRQVVDYALDYLDGALPDEESAHFRNHLEACPECVTFFETYRRTSEVSRECFAVKMPDGVKSAVLNFLRSRCDK
;
A
#
# COMPACT_ATOMS: atom_id res chain seq x y z
N MET A 1 6.42 7.45 -30.86
CA MET A 1 6.56 6.00 -30.58
C MET A 1 5.89 5.75 -29.24
N SER A 2 4.58 5.49 -29.28
CA SER A 2 3.73 5.34 -28.10
C SER A 2 3.68 3.86 -27.73
N HIS A 3 4.29 3.49 -26.62
CA HIS A 3 4.10 2.15 -26.05
C HIS A 3 2.97 2.21 -25.02
N CYS A 4 1.74 1.97 -25.48
CA CYS A 4 0.68 1.45 -24.63
C CYS A 4 0.99 -0.05 -24.42
N LYS A 5 1.70 -0.39 -23.34
CA LYS A 5 1.82 -1.78 -22.91
C LYS A 5 0.45 -2.20 -22.37
N SER A 6 -0.23 -3.00 -23.19
CA SER A 6 -1.44 -3.77 -22.89
C SER A 6 -1.54 -4.17 -21.40
N ALA A 7 -2.49 -3.55 -20.70
CA ALA A 7 -2.85 -3.83 -19.30
C ALA A 7 -3.60 -5.18 -19.14
N SER A 8 -3.27 -6.18 -19.96
CA SER A 8 -4.07 -7.39 -20.12
C SER A 8 -3.58 -8.59 -19.29
N SER A 9 -2.65 -8.38 -18.36
CA SER A 9 -2.27 -9.42 -17.39
C SER A 9 -1.70 -8.89 -16.08
N LEU A 10 -2.20 -7.76 -15.57
CA LEU A 10 -1.98 -7.45 -14.16
C LEU A 10 -2.94 -8.33 -13.35
N GLY A 11 -2.38 -9.26 -12.59
CA GLY A 11 -3.17 -10.09 -11.68
C GLY A 11 -3.80 -9.23 -10.59
N CYS A 12 -4.91 -9.69 -9.99
CA CYS A 12 -5.62 -8.94 -8.94
C CYS A 12 -4.68 -8.47 -7.81
N ARG A 13 -3.68 -9.28 -7.45
CA ARG A 13 -2.68 -8.92 -6.45
C ARG A 13 -1.85 -7.71 -6.84
N GLN A 14 -1.41 -7.59 -8.09
CA GLN A 14 -0.59 -6.47 -8.54
C GLN A 14 -1.38 -5.16 -8.54
N VAL A 15 -2.68 -5.24 -8.84
CA VAL A 15 -3.59 -4.09 -8.73
C VAL A 15 -3.77 -3.67 -7.28
N VAL A 16 -3.90 -4.63 -6.36
CA VAL A 16 -4.00 -4.33 -4.92
C VAL A 16 -2.70 -3.75 -4.36
N ASP A 17 -1.54 -4.34 -4.68
CA ASP A 17 -0.23 -3.86 -4.23
C ASP A 17 0.00 -2.41 -4.71
N TYR A 18 -0.27 -2.14 -5.99
CA TYR A 18 -0.20 -0.78 -6.53
C TYR A 18 -1.16 0.20 -5.83
N ALA A 19 -2.36 -0.27 -5.49
CA ALA A 19 -3.33 0.55 -4.78
C ALA A 19 -2.86 0.91 -3.37
N LEU A 20 -2.25 -0.04 -2.66
CA LEU A 20 -1.68 0.19 -1.34
C LEU A 20 -0.47 1.14 -1.43
N ASP A 21 0.43 0.94 -2.38
CA ASP A 21 1.59 1.81 -2.57
C ASP A 21 1.17 3.27 -2.88
N TYR A 22 0.10 3.45 -3.66
CA TYR A 22 -0.47 4.78 -3.92
C TYR A 22 -1.05 5.41 -2.65
N LEU A 23 -1.83 4.64 -1.88
CA LEU A 23 -2.48 5.11 -0.65
C LEU A 23 -1.48 5.42 0.47
N ASP A 24 -0.41 4.64 0.57
CA ASP A 24 0.68 4.82 1.54
C ASP A 24 1.70 5.89 1.09
N GLY A 25 1.55 6.44 -0.13
CA GLY A 25 2.47 7.44 -0.68
C GLY A 25 3.85 6.86 -1.02
N ALA A 26 3.94 5.56 -1.27
CA ALA A 26 5.16 4.85 -1.62
C ALA A 26 5.46 4.86 -3.13
N LEU A 27 4.50 5.27 -3.97
CA LEU A 27 4.72 5.40 -5.41
C LEU A 27 5.64 6.59 -5.75
N PRO A 28 6.49 6.47 -6.78
CA PRO A 28 7.24 7.61 -7.33
C PRO A 28 6.34 8.78 -7.71
N ASP A 29 6.83 10.02 -7.57
CA ASP A 29 6.03 11.24 -7.80
C ASP A 29 5.40 11.31 -9.20
N GLU A 30 6.18 10.92 -10.23
CA GLU A 30 5.73 10.90 -11.62
C GLU A 30 4.58 9.90 -11.81
N GLU A 31 4.72 8.70 -11.26
CA GLU A 31 3.72 7.64 -11.36
C GLU A 31 2.45 7.99 -10.57
N SER A 32 2.61 8.56 -9.38
CA SER A 32 1.52 9.10 -8.58
C SER A 32 0.75 10.20 -9.31
N ALA A 33 1.44 11.08 -10.05
CA ALA A 33 0.80 12.13 -10.83
C ALA A 33 -0.01 11.58 -12.01
N HIS A 34 0.56 10.62 -12.75
CA HIS A 34 -0.16 9.93 -13.81
C HIS A 34 -1.40 9.20 -13.30
N PHE A 35 -1.28 8.56 -12.14
CA PHE A 35 -2.40 7.85 -11.54
C PHE A 35 -3.49 8.78 -11.02
N ARG A 36 -3.13 9.92 -10.41
CA ARG A 36 -4.10 10.98 -10.06
C ARG A 36 -4.92 11.44 -11.26
N ASN A 37 -4.26 11.71 -12.39
CA ASN A 37 -4.97 12.10 -13.62
C ASN A 37 -5.94 11.01 -14.11
N HIS A 38 -5.61 9.73 -13.93
CA HIS A 38 -6.52 8.64 -14.24
C HIS A 38 -7.74 8.62 -13.30
N LEU A 39 -7.54 8.79 -12.00
CA LEU A 39 -8.63 8.84 -11.02
C LEU A 39 -9.58 10.01 -11.28
N GLU A 40 -9.07 11.17 -11.72
CA GLU A 40 -9.91 12.31 -12.12
C GLU A 40 -10.78 12.00 -13.35
N ALA A 41 -10.30 11.15 -14.25
CA ALA A 41 -11.02 10.78 -15.48
C ALA A 41 -11.89 9.52 -15.34
N CYS A 42 -11.79 8.78 -14.22
CA CYS A 42 -12.43 7.47 -14.07
C CYS A 42 -13.13 7.30 -12.68
N PRO A 43 -14.42 7.63 -12.58
CA PRO A 43 -15.19 7.53 -11.32
C PRO A 43 -15.23 6.12 -10.72
N GLU A 44 -15.29 5.08 -11.56
CA GLU A 44 -15.30 3.68 -11.12
C GLU A 44 -14.02 3.32 -10.35
N CYS A 45 -12.87 3.81 -10.82
CA CYS A 45 -11.58 3.61 -10.15
C CYS A 45 -11.53 4.36 -8.82
N VAL A 46 -12.12 5.56 -8.73
CA VAL A 46 -12.24 6.28 -7.46
C VAL A 46 -13.03 5.46 -6.45
N THR A 47 -14.22 4.97 -6.82
CA THR A 47 -15.08 4.16 -5.92
C THR A 47 -14.39 2.87 -5.46
N PHE A 48 -13.67 2.19 -6.36
CA PHE A 48 -12.90 1.00 -6.01
C PHE A 48 -11.79 1.33 -4.99
N PHE A 49 -11.00 2.38 -5.25
CA PHE A 49 -9.89 2.76 -4.37
C PHE A 49 -10.35 3.32 -3.02
N GLU A 50 -11.49 4.02 -2.95
CA GLU A 50 -12.08 4.45 -1.68
C GLU A 50 -12.43 3.26 -0.77
N THR A 51 -12.85 2.14 -1.36
CA THR A 51 -13.15 0.91 -0.60
C THR A 51 -11.88 0.37 0.07
N TYR A 52 -10.76 0.31 -0.66
CA TYR A 52 -9.48 -0.11 -0.11
C TYR A 52 -8.90 0.89 0.89
N ARG A 53 -9.06 2.19 0.63
CA ARG A 53 -8.63 3.24 1.56
C ARG A 53 -9.28 3.04 2.92
N ARG A 54 -10.59 2.85 2.98
CA ARG A 54 -11.29 2.58 4.26
C ARG A 54 -10.82 1.30 4.94
N THR A 55 -10.56 0.23 4.19
CA THR A 55 -10.01 -1.01 4.77
C THR A 55 -8.61 -0.82 5.34
N SER A 56 -7.75 -0.08 4.62
CA SER A 56 -6.39 0.24 5.07
C SER A 56 -6.40 1.18 6.28
N GLU A 57 -7.24 2.21 6.29
CA GLU A 57 -7.40 3.17 7.39
C GLU A 57 -7.91 2.47 8.65
N VAL A 58 -8.98 1.68 8.57
CA VAL A 58 -9.52 0.93 9.72
C VAL A 58 -8.49 -0.08 10.25
N SER A 59 -7.80 -0.79 9.35
CA SER A 59 -6.73 -1.70 9.77
C SER A 59 -5.60 -0.93 10.45
N ARG A 60 -5.16 0.17 9.84
CA ARG A 60 -4.09 1.02 10.36
C ARG A 60 -4.49 1.68 11.67
N GLU A 61 -5.73 2.07 11.89
CA GLU A 61 -6.25 2.59 13.16
C GLU A 61 -6.29 1.48 14.23
N CYS A 62 -6.75 0.29 13.87
CA CYS A 62 -6.68 -0.89 14.75
C CYS A 62 -5.24 -1.28 15.10
N PHE A 63 -4.28 -1.13 14.18
CA PHE A 63 -2.86 -1.40 14.40
C PHE A 63 -2.06 -0.17 14.88
N ALA A 64 -2.62 1.04 14.85
CA ALA A 64 -2.06 2.27 15.40
C ALA A 64 -2.20 2.32 16.92
N VAL A 65 -2.76 1.27 17.53
CA VAL A 65 -2.50 0.96 18.94
C VAL A 65 -0.99 0.90 19.11
N LYS A 66 -0.44 1.94 19.74
CA LYS A 66 0.97 2.09 20.04
C LYS A 66 1.48 0.76 20.61
N MET A 67 2.39 0.10 19.88
CA MET A 67 2.92 -1.20 20.28
C MET A 67 3.41 -1.09 21.73
N PRO A 68 2.90 -1.91 22.67
CA PRO A 68 3.34 -1.84 24.05
C PRO A 68 4.86 -2.06 24.14
N ASP A 69 5.55 -1.24 24.92
CA ASP A 69 7.02 -1.28 25.00
C ASP A 69 7.55 -2.66 25.42
N GLY A 70 6.79 -3.41 26.21
CA GLY A 70 7.11 -4.79 26.58
C GLY A 70 7.15 -5.75 25.37
N VAL A 71 6.19 -5.61 24.44
CA VAL A 71 6.13 -6.42 23.21
C VAL A 71 7.29 -6.05 22.29
N LYS A 72 7.53 -4.74 22.10
CA LYS A 72 8.67 -4.23 21.32
C LYS A 72 9.99 -4.78 21.87
N SER A 73 10.18 -4.72 23.19
CA SER A 73 11.40 -5.21 23.85
C SER A 73 11.57 -6.73 23.69
N ALA A 74 10.49 -7.50 23.82
CA ALA A 74 10.52 -8.95 23.65
C ALA A 74 10.90 -9.36 22.22
N VAL A 75 10.30 -8.73 21.20
CA VAL A 75 10.61 -9.00 19.79
C VAL A 75 12.05 -8.61 19.45
N LEU A 76 12.51 -7.44 19.90
CA LEU A 76 13.90 -7.00 19.68
C LEU A 76 14.90 -7.96 20.33
N ASN A 77 14.62 -8.45 21.54
CA ASN A 77 15.49 -9.42 22.22
C ASN A 77 15.55 -10.75 21.45
N PHE A 78 14.39 -11.25 21.01
CA PHE A 78 14.31 -12.45 20.18
C PHE A 78 15.12 -12.32 18.89
N LEU A 79 14.93 -11.23 18.12
CA LEU A 79 15.67 -10.99 16.89
C LEU A 79 17.18 -10.91 17.13
N ARG A 80 17.62 -10.23 18.20
CA ARG A 80 19.04 -10.13 18.56
C ARG A 80 19.65 -11.50 18.83
N SER A 81 18.95 -12.36 19.58
CA SER A 81 19.40 -13.74 19.84
C SER A 81 19.54 -14.63 18.60
N ARG A 82 18.91 -14.23 17.48
CA ARG A 82 18.97 -14.95 16.21
C ARG A 82 19.94 -14.36 15.19
N CYS A 83 20.37 -13.10 15.36
CA CYS A 83 21.42 -12.49 14.53
C CYS A 83 22.84 -12.70 15.09
N ASP A 84 22.97 -13.11 16.36
CA ASP A 84 24.24 -13.48 17.01
C ASP A 84 24.64 -14.98 16.79
N LYS A 85 24.03 -15.67 15.82
CA LYS A 85 24.37 -17.03 15.37
C LYS A 85 24.44 -17.09 13.85
#